data_AF-A0A968VIP2-F1
#
_entry.id   AF-A0A968VIP2-F1
#
_cell.length_a   1.000
_cell.length_b   1.000
_cell.length_c   1.000
_cell.angle_alpha   90.00
_cell.angle_beta   90.00
_cell.angle_gamma   90.00
#
_symmetry.space_group_name_H-M   'P 1'
#
loop_
_entity.id
_entity.type
_entity.pdbx_description
1 polymer ?
#
loop_
_entity_poly.entity_id
_entity_poly.type
_entity_poly.pdbx_seq_one_letter_code
_entity_poly.pdbx_strand_id
1 'polypeptide(L)'
;MELAAHTLMIQAVSLAAYFIDGFGFATESLAGLFYGQRDALQLRALLEMSGWASLLTGILFGIFLMMEPDFWFGLLTQQTALLDHIRAHVGWLVPLLGFASLAYTLDGYFLGLTQGRILRWSSLAATGLGFMPLAVVAGSLGNSHLLWLAMVGFMAGRAISLAVWVPSSLRFGIPVRS
;
A
#
# COMPACT_ATOMS: atom_id res chain seq x y z
N MET A 1 15.99 8.29 -21.08
CA MET A 1 16.68 8.14 -19.79
C MET A 1 15.69 8.15 -18.64
N GLU A 2 14.73 9.09 -18.64
CA GLU A 2 13.66 9.15 -17.62
C GLU A 2 12.93 7.82 -17.40
N LEU A 3 12.50 7.15 -18.47
CA LEU A 3 11.78 5.87 -18.35
C LEU A 3 12.60 4.81 -17.59
N ALA A 4 13.91 4.72 -17.82
CA ALA A 4 14.76 3.74 -17.15
C ALA A 4 14.92 4.03 -15.65
N ALA A 5 15.04 5.31 -15.28
CA ALA A 5 15.07 5.73 -13.87
C ALA A 5 13.74 5.37 -13.16
N HIS A 6 12.60 5.63 -13.79
CA HIS A 6 11.29 5.24 -13.26
C HIS A 6 11.16 3.73 -13.11
N THR A 7 11.62 2.95 -14.10
CA THR A 7 11.62 1.48 -14.02
C THR A 7 12.44 0.97 -12.83
N LEU A 8 13.62 1.54 -12.57
CA LEU A 8 14.43 1.16 -11.41
C LEU A 8 13.72 1.47 -10.09
N MET A 9 13.07 2.63 -9.97
CA MET A 9 12.27 2.96 -8.79
C MET A 9 11.11 1.97 -8.61
N ILE A 10 10.42 1.59 -9.68
CA ILE A 10 9.36 0.58 -9.62
C ILE A 10 9.91 -0.78 -9.19
N GLN A 11 11.11 -1.18 -9.63
CA GLN A 11 11.74 -2.41 -9.15
C GLN A 11 12.01 -2.36 -7.64
N ALA A 12 12.50 -1.23 -7.13
CA ALA A 12 12.69 -1.04 -5.69
C ALA A 12 11.36 -1.10 -4.92
N VAL A 13 10.29 -0.50 -5.46
CA VAL A 13 8.93 -0.60 -4.90
C VAL A 13 8.44 -2.04 -4.89
N SER A 14 8.61 -2.78 -5.98
CA SER A 14 8.20 -4.19 -6.06
C SER A 14 8.94 -5.06 -5.04
N LEU A 15 10.24 -4.85 -4.87
CA LEU A 15 11.03 -5.53 -3.85
C LEU A 15 10.46 -5.25 -2.45
N ALA A 16 10.23 -3.98 -2.12
CA ALA A 16 9.64 -3.58 -0.85
C ALA A 16 8.23 -4.18 -0.64
N ALA A 17 7.42 -4.23 -1.70
CA ALA A 17 6.08 -4.80 -1.68
C ALA A 17 6.10 -6.29 -1.29
N TYR A 18 7.06 -7.08 -1.79
CA TYR A 18 7.20 -8.48 -1.38
C TYR A 18 7.48 -8.64 0.13
N PHE A 19 8.25 -7.74 0.74
CA PHE A 19 8.46 -7.75 2.19
C PHE A 19 7.18 -7.38 2.95
N ILE A 20 6.47 -6.37 2.45
CA ILE A 20 5.24 -5.87 3.06
C ILE A 20 4.10 -6.89 2.95
N ASP A 21 4.01 -7.64 1.84
CA ASP A 21 3.02 -8.70 1.63
C ASP A 21 3.09 -9.80 2.70
N GLY A 22 4.26 -9.98 3.33
CA GLY A 22 4.40 -10.85 4.50
C GLY A 22 3.45 -10.47 5.66
N PHE A 23 3.21 -9.16 5.88
CA PHE A 23 2.22 -8.70 6.85
C PHE A 23 0.79 -8.99 6.39
N GLY A 24 0.53 -8.92 5.09
CA GLY A 24 -0.74 -9.30 4.48
C GLY A 24 -1.08 -10.76 4.77
N PHE A 25 -0.17 -11.69 4.48
CA PHE A 25 -0.37 -13.13 4.72
C PHE A 25 -0.50 -13.49 6.20
N ALA A 26 0.28 -12.85 7.07
CA ALA A 26 0.15 -13.01 8.51
C ALA A 26 -1.23 -12.53 9.01
N THR A 27 -1.67 -11.37 8.51
CA THR A 27 -2.99 -10.81 8.83
C THR A 27 -4.12 -11.69 8.31
N GLU A 28 -4.01 -12.22 7.09
CA GLU A 28 -4.98 -13.13 6.49
C GLU A 28 -5.19 -14.39 7.35
N SER A 29 -4.09 -15.02 7.75
CA SER A 29 -4.12 -16.25 8.55
C SER A 29 -4.76 -16.03 9.92
N LEU A 30 -4.36 -14.96 10.63
CA LEU A 30 -4.90 -14.62 11.95
C LEU A 30 -6.34 -14.10 11.87
N ALA A 31 -6.67 -13.30 10.85
CA ALA A 31 -8.02 -12.79 10.66
C ALA A 31 -9.00 -13.94 10.35
N GLY A 32 -8.59 -14.91 9.53
CA GLY A 32 -9.39 -16.13 9.30
C GLY A 32 -9.63 -16.94 10.57
N LEU A 33 -8.61 -17.07 11.43
CA LEU A 33 -8.74 -17.75 12.72
C LEU A 33 -9.74 -17.03 13.65
N PHE A 34 -9.56 -15.73 13.89
CA PHE A 34 -10.42 -14.98 14.81
C PHE A 34 -11.84 -14.79 14.27
N TYR A 35 -12.00 -14.66 12.95
CA TYR A 35 -13.30 -14.65 12.32
C TYR A 35 -14.02 -15.98 12.49
N GLY A 36 -13.32 -17.11 12.33
CA GLY A 36 -13.85 -18.45 12.60
C GLY A 36 -14.28 -18.64 14.07
N GLN A 37 -13.56 -18.03 15.01
CA GLN A 37 -13.89 -18.04 16.45
C GLN A 37 -14.98 -17.03 16.84
N ARG A 38 -15.43 -16.18 15.92
CA ARG A 38 -16.35 -15.04 16.18
C ARG A 38 -15.82 -14.07 17.23
N ASP A 39 -14.50 -13.94 17.33
CA ASP A 39 -13.85 -13.05 18.30
C ASP A 39 -13.57 -11.67 17.67
N ALA A 40 -14.54 -10.77 17.79
CA ALA A 40 -14.43 -9.40 17.29
C ALA A 40 -13.38 -8.57 18.04
N LEU A 41 -13.06 -8.91 19.29
CA LEU A 41 -12.07 -8.19 20.09
C LEU A 41 -10.66 -8.49 19.55
N GLN A 42 -10.35 -9.76 19.29
CA GLN A 42 -9.07 -10.17 18.71
C GLN A 42 -8.92 -9.70 17.26
N LEU A 43 -10.01 -9.68 16.47
CA LEU A 43 -9.98 -9.07 15.12
C LEU A 43 -9.61 -7.59 15.15
N ARG A 44 -10.16 -6.83 16.11
CA ARG A 44 -9.85 -5.42 16.28
C ARG A 44 -8.39 -5.22 16.73
N ALA A 45 -7.94 -5.99 17.71
CA ALA A 45 -6.55 -5.94 18.18
C ALA A 45 -5.57 -6.28 17.05
N LEU A 46 -5.89 -7.28 16.23
CA LEU A 46 -5.12 -7.64 15.05
C LEU A 46 -5.00 -6.47 14.07
N LEU A 47 -6.12 -5.82 13.71
CA LEU A 47 -6.13 -4.66 12.81
C LEU A 47 -5.29 -3.49 13.33
N GLU A 48 -5.41 -3.18 14.63
CA GLU A 48 -4.64 -2.10 15.24
C GLU A 48 -3.14 -2.44 15.23
N MET A 49 -2.75 -3.64 15.64
CA MET A 49 -1.35 -4.06 15.68
C MET A 49 -0.73 -4.21 14.28
N SER A 50 -1.39 -4.94 13.38
CA SER A 50 -0.87 -5.20 12.04
C SER A 50 -0.86 -3.94 11.19
N GLY A 51 -1.88 -3.06 11.33
CA GLY A 51 -1.94 -1.77 10.65
C GLY A 51 -0.82 -0.82 11.07
N TRP A 52 -0.56 -0.69 12.38
CA TRP A 52 0.56 0.14 12.84
C TRP A 52 1.92 -0.44 12.48
N ALA A 53 2.11 -1.75 12.65
CA ALA A 53 3.37 -2.41 12.33
C ALA A 53 3.70 -2.33 10.84
N SER A 54 2.72 -2.55 9.96
CA SER A 54 2.93 -2.46 8.51
C SER A 54 3.13 -1.04 8.03
N LEU A 55 2.39 -0.06 8.57
CA LEU A 55 2.58 1.36 8.26
C LEU A 55 3.98 1.83 8.65
N LEU A 56 4.42 1.53 9.88
CA LEU A 56 5.75 1.88 10.35
C LEU A 56 6.83 1.24 9.47
N THR A 57 6.68 -0.05 9.14
CA THR A 57 7.64 -0.76 8.29
C THR A 57 7.70 -0.16 6.89
N GLY A 58 6.56 0.14 6.26
CA GLY A 58 6.50 0.74 4.92
C GLY A 58 7.14 2.12 4.87
N ILE A 59 6.87 2.97 5.87
CA ILE A 59 7.50 4.30 5.98
C ILE A 59 9.00 4.17 6.21
N LEU A 60 9.44 3.30 7.11
CA LEU A 60 10.87 3.07 7.37
C LEU A 60 11.59 2.59 6.12
N PHE A 61 10.99 1.69 5.34
CA PHE A 61 11.57 1.21 4.09
C PHE A 61 11.70 2.35 3.07
N GLY A 62 10.66 3.19 2.94
CA GLY A 62 10.71 4.37 2.08
C GLY A 62 11.78 5.37 2.50
N ILE A 63 11.90 5.67 3.81
CA ILE A 63 12.93 6.57 4.34
C ILE A 63 14.32 5.98 4.08
N PHE A 64 14.49 4.68 4.31
CA PHE A 64 15.76 3.98 4.11
C PHE A 64 16.25 4.07 2.65
N LEU A 65 15.35 3.91 1.69
CA LEU A 65 15.64 4.10 0.26
C LEU A 65 15.91 5.57 -0.10
N MET A 66 15.29 6.51 0.63
CA MET A 66 15.43 7.95 0.40
C MET A 66 16.73 8.55 0.96
N MET A 67 17.28 7.99 2.06
CA MET A 67 18.45 8.55 2.72
C MET A 67 19.73 8.44 1.88
N GLU A 68 19.98 7.27 1.29
CA GLU A 68 21.19 7.00 0.49
C GLU A 68 20.81 6.40 -0.87
N PRO A 69 20.10 7.15 -1.74
CA PRO A 69 19.59 6.63 -3.01
C PRO A 69 20.73 6.19 -3.94
N ASP A 70 21.86 6.90 -3.92
CA ASP A 70 23.01 6.58 -4.76
C ASP A 70 23.63 5.23 -4.38
N PHE A 71 23.61 4.86 -3.09
CA PHE A 71 24.05 3.54 -2.64
C PHE A 71 23.08 2.46 -3.12
N TRP A 72 21.79 2.58 -2.82
CA TRP A 72 20.79 1.56 -3.14
C TRP A 72 20.61 1.35 -4.63
N PHE A 73 20.44 2.44 -5.38
CA PHE A 73 20.24 2.38 -6.83
C PHE A 73 21.56 2.23 -7.58
N GLY A 74 22.70 2.60 -6.99
CA GLY A 74 24.04 2.33 -7.54
C GLY A 74 24.39 0.85 -7.61
N LEU A 75 23.74 0.00 -6.79
CA LEU A 75 23.81 -1.46 -6.91
C LEU A 75 23.11 -1.97 -8.18
N LEU A 76 22.12 -1.23 -8.69
CA LEU A 76 21.31 -1.60 -9.85
C LEU A 76 21.81 -0.96 -11.15
N THR A 77 22.45 0.21 -11.09
CA THR A 77 22.98 0.92 -12.27
C THR A 77 24.25 1.70 -11.96
N GLN A 78 25.19 1.71 -12.91
CA GLN A 78 26.41 2.53 -12.85
C GLN A 78 26.29 3.87 -13.58
N GLN A 79 25.13 4.15 -14.19
CA GLN A 79 24.94 5.34 -15.02
C GLN A 79 24.47 6.53 -14.17
N THR A 80 25.38 7.49 -13.95
CA THR A 80 25.15 8.69 -13.11
C THR A 80 23.93 9.51 -13.53
N ALA A 81 23.66 9.62 -14.83
CA ALA A 81 22.49 10.34 -15.34
C ALA A 81 21.13 9.75 -14.90
N LEU A 82 21.07 8.45 -14.58
CA LEU A 82 19.86 7.84 -14.01
C LEU A 82 19.72 8.17 -12.52
N LEU A 83 20.83 8.19 -11.77
CA LEU A 83 20.83 8.53 -10.35
C LEU A 83 20.34 9.96 -10.10
N ASP A 84 20.70 10.92 -10.97
CA ASP A 84 20.16 12.29 -10.92
C ASP A 84 18.63 12.33 -10.98
N HIS A 85 18.03 11.54 -11.86
CA HIS A 85 16.57 11.48 -12.01
C HIS A 85 15.91 10.78 -10.82
N ILE A 86 16.53 9.74 -10.28
CA ILE A 86 16.05 9.03 -9.10
C ILE A 86 16.06 9.98 -7.89
N ARG A 87 17.13 10.76 -7.68
CA ARG A 87 17.22 11.73 -6.58
C ARG A 87 16.08 12.75 -6.58
N ALA A 88 15.63 13.18 -7.75
CA ALA A 88 14.50 14.10 -7.86
C ALA A 88 13.14 13.48 -7.49
N HIS A 89 13.00 12.15 -7.54
CA HIS A 89 11.70 11.46 -7.37
C HIS A 89 11.67 10.50 -6.18
N VAL A 90 12.80 10.14 -5.57
CA VAL A 90 12.90 9.13 -4.50
C VAL A 90 12.03 9.44 -3.28
N GLY A 91 11.76 10.72 -3.02
CA GLY A 91 10.85 11.13 -1.95
C GLY A 91 9.42 10.57 -2.09
N TRP A 92 8.98 10.23 -3.30
CA TRP A 92 7.67 9.60 -3.53
C TRP A 92 7.58 8.16 -3.01
N LEU A 93 8.71 7.49 -2.77
CA LEU A 93 8.72 6.12 -2.25
C LEU A 93 8.15 6.05 -0.82
N VAL A 94 8.36 7.09 -0.01
CA VAL A 94 7.87 7.15 1.39
C VAL A 94 6.34 7.08 1.45
N PRO A 95 5.58 8.01 0.86
CA PRO A 95 4.12 7.93 0.89
C PRO A 95 3.61 6.71 0.13
N LEU A 96 4.24 6.31 -0.98
CA LEU A 96 3.80 5.16 -1.76
C LEU A 96 3.88 3.86 -0.94
N LEU A 97 5.01 3.58 -0.30
CA LEU A 97 5.19 2.37 0.50
C LEU A 97 4.38 2.40 1.79
N GLY A 98 4.18 3.57 2.40
CA GLY A 98 3.32 3.72 3.57
C GLY A 98 1.84 3.45 3.28
N PHE A 99 1.30 3.96 2.17
CA PHE A 99 -0.08 3.65 1.80
C PHE A 99 -0.23 2.22 1.25
N ALA A 100 0.77 1.72 0.53
CA ALA A 100 0.79 0.34 0.05
C ALA A 100 0.75 -0.65 1.21
N SER A 101 1.52 -0.42 2.28
CA SER A 101 1.53 -1.32 3.44
C SER A 101 0.20 -1.38 4.19
N LEU A 102 -0.47 -0.25 4.36
CA LEU A 102 -1.84 -0.23 4.87
C LEU A 102 -2.81 -0.96 3.95
N ALA A 103 -2.74 -0.72 2.64
CA ALA A 103 -3.63 -1.37 1.67
C ALA A 103 -3.44 -2.90 1.68
N TYR A 104 -2.20 -3.40 1.64
CA TYR A 104 -1.91 -4.84 1.61
C TYR A 104 -2.28 -5.54 2.93
N THR A 105 -2.10 -4.87 4.07
CA THR A 105 -2.54 -5.41 5.37
C THR A 105 -4.07 -5.52 5.43
N LEU A 106 -4.78 -4.50 4.96
CA LEU A 106 -6.23 -4.52 4.89
C LEU A 106 -6.74 -5.54 3.85
N ASP A 107 -6.05 -5.70 2.73
CA ASP A 107 -6.35 -6.75 1.75
C ASP A 107 -6.29 -8.13 2.40
N GLY A 108 -5.18 -8.43 3.12
CA GLY A 108 -5.01 -9.67 3.88
C GLY A 108 -6.13 -9.88 4.91
N TYR A 109 -6.49 -8.83 5.66
CA TYR A 109 -7.63 -8.88 6.58
C TYR A 109 -8.93 -9.31 5.89
N PHE A 110 -9.34 -8.60 4.83
CA PHE A 110 -10.61 -8.92 4.14
C PHE A 110 -10.57 -10.26 3.39
N LEU A 111 -9.40 -10.68 2.91
CA LEU A 111 -9.20 -12.03 2.36
C LEU A 111 -9.42 -13.10 3.44
N GLY A 112 -8.86 -12.92 4.63
CA GLY A 112 -9.06 -13.81 5.78
C GLY A 112 -10.52 -13.90 6.22
N LEU A 113 -11.28 -12.81 6.07
CA LEU A 113 -12.73 -12.78 6.30
C LEU A 113 -13.56 -13.38 5.14
N THR A 114 -12.92 -13.84 4.06
CA THR A 114 -13.55 -14.34 2.82
C THR A 114 -14.42 -13.30 2.08
N GLN A 115 -14.18 -12.01 2.31
CA GLN A 115 -14.97 -10.91 1.77
C GLN A 115 -14.45 -10.40 0.42
N GLY A 116 -14.18 -11.30 -0.53
CA GLY A 116 -13.61 -10.96 -1.85
C GLY A 116 -14.46 -9.97 -2.68
N ARG A 117 -15.74 -9.79 -2.35
CA ARG A 117 -16.57 -8.74 -2.98
C ARG A 117 -16.11 -7.34 -2.56
N ILE A 118 -15.78 -7.13 -1.29
CA ILE A 118 -15.30 -5.83 -0.78
C ILE A 118 -13.97 -5.46 -1.44
N LEU A 119 -13.02 -6.40 -1.54
CA LEU A 119 -11.72 -6.18 -2.19
C LEU A 119 -11.84 -5.73 -3.67
N ARG A 120 -12.79 -6.30 -4.40
CA ARG A 120 -13.01 -5.96 -5.81
C ARG A 120 -13.59 -4.55 -5.96
N TRP A 121 -14.60 -4.23 -5.16
CA TRP A 121 -15.22 -2.90 -5.20
C TRP A 121 -14.28 -1.80 -4.72
N SER A 122 -13.49 -2.05 -3.67
CA SER A 122 -12.49 -1.10 -3.16
C SER A 122 -11.43 -0.80 -4.21
N SER A 123 -10.88 -1.84 -4.86
CA SER A 123 -9.87 -1.67 -5.91
C SER A 123 -10.44 -0.96 -7.14
N LEU A 124 -11.67 -1.28 -7.55
CA LEU A 124 -12.32 -0.61 -8.68
C LEU A 124 -12.59 0.88 -8.38
N ALA A 125 -13.09 1.18 -7.18
CA ALA A 125 -13.32 2.55 -6.73
C ALA A 125 -12.02 3.35 -6.65
N ALA A 126 -10.95 2.75 -6.12
CA ALA A 126 -9.64 3.38 -6.05
C ALA A 126 -9.05 3.65 -7.45
N THR A 127 -9.20 2.70 -8.39
CA THR A 127 -8.77 2.91 -9.78
C THR A 127 -9.58 4.04 -10.43
N GLY A 128 -10.91 4.02 -10.31
CA GLY A 128 -11.78 4.98 -10.98
C GLY A 128 -11.71 6.40 -10.40
N LEU A 129 -11.64 6.54 -9.07
CA LEU A 129 -11.68 7.84 -8.40
C LEU A 129 -10.28 8.38 -8.03
N GLY A 130 -9.32 7.50 -7.73
CA GLY A 130 -7.98 7.88 -7.30
C GLY A 130 -6.97 7.90 -8.43
N PHE A 131 -6.86 6.81 -9.19
CA PHE A 131 -5.80 6.65 -10.19
C PHE A 131 -6.12 7.30 -11.53
N MET A 132 -7.26 6.93 -12.13
CA MET A 132 -7.61 7.26 -13.51
C MET A 132 -7.62 8.77 -13.82
N PRO A 133 -8.26 9.64 -13.01
CA PRO A 133 -8.25 11.08 -13.29
C PRO A 133 -6.85 11.68 -13.17
N LEU A 134 -6.07 11.28 -12.16
CA LEU A 134 -4.70 11.77 -11.98
C LEU A 134 -3.76 11.26 -13.08
N ALA A 135 -3.93 10.02 -13.54
CA ALA A 135 -3.13 9.44 -14.61
C ALA A 135 -3.39 10.11 -15.98
N VAL A 136 -4.65 10.43 -16.29
CA VAL A 136 -5.00 11.16 -17.52
C VAL A 136 -4.40 12.57 -17.51
N VAL A 137 -4.47 13.26 -16.37
CA VAL A 137 -3.86 14.60 -16.19
C VAL A 137 -2.33 14.53 -16.25
N ALA A 138 -1.71 13.50 -15.65
CA ALA A 138 -0.27 13.30 -15.72
C ALA A 138 0.21 13.08 -17.16
N GLY A 139 -0.52 12.26 -17.94
CA GLY A 139 -0.21 11.97 -19.33
C GLY A 139 -0.38 13.18 -20.26
N SER A 140 -1.37 14.04 -20.01
CA SER A 140 -1.58 15.25 -20.82
C SER A 140 -0.56 16.35 -20.53
N LEU A 141 -0.09 16.46 -19.29
CA LEU A 141 0.88 17.48 -18.87
C LEU A 141 2.35 17.02 -19.00
N GLY A 142 2.60 15.74 -19.29
CA GLY A 142 3.95 15.19 -19.40
C GLY A 142 4.76 15.29 -18.10
N ASN A 143 4.10 15.27 -16.94
CA ASN A 143 4.74 15.53 -15.66
C ASN A 143 4.88 14.24 -14.84
N SER A 144 6.13 13.79 -14.66
CA SER A 144 6.49 12.58 -13.92
C SER A 144 6.08 12.61 -12.45
N HIS A 145 6.07 13.78 -11.79
CA HIS A 145 5.61 13.89 -10.39
C HIS A 145 4.10 13.62 -10.26
N LEU A 146 3.30 14.01 -11.25
CA LEU A 146 1.86 13.73 -11.27
C LEU A 146 1.58 12.23 -11.42
N LEU A 147 2.46 11.48 -12.09
CA LEU A 147 2.35 10.03 -12.19
C LEU A 147 2.59 9.35 -10.84
N TRP A 148 3.64 9.76 -10.12
CA TRP A 148 3.89 9.26 -8.76
C TRP A 148 2.77 9.64 -7.79
N LEU A 149 2.23 10.85 -7.91
CA LEU A 149 1.05 11.27 -7.15
C LEU A 149 -0.16 10.40 -7.47
N ALA A 150 -0.39 10.03 -8.74
CA ALA A 150 -1.47 9.13 -9.14
C ALA A 150 -1.31 7.75 -8.48
N MET A 151 -0.09 7.21 -8.42
CA MET A 151 0.21 5.94 -7.76
C MET A 151 -0.02 6.00 -6.24
N VAL A 152 0.44 7.08 -5.60
CA VAL A 152 0.19 7.31 -4.17
C VAL A 152 -1.31 7.45 -3.90
N GLY A 153 -2.02 8.23 -4.72
CA GLY A 153 -3.45 8.42 -4.63
C GLY A 153 -4.24 7.13 -4.84
N PHE A 154 -3.78 6.26 -5.73
CA PHE A 154 -4.33 4.92 -5.91
C PHE A 154 -4.19 4.07 -4.63
N MET A 155 -2.98 3.97 -4.07
CA MET A 155 -2.75 3.19 -2.85
C MET A 155 -3.51 3.77 -1.65
N ALA A 156 -3.53 5.09 -1.52
CA ALA A 156 -4.31 5.78 -0.49
C ALA A 156 -5.81 5.51 -0.66
N GLY A 157 -6.33 5.57 -1.90
CA GLY A 157 -7.72 5.24 -2.21
C GLY A 157 -8.08 3.81 -1.84
N ARG A 158 -7.19 2.84 -2.09
CA ARG A 158 -7.37 1.44 -1.66
C ARG A 158 -7.40 1.33 -0.13
N ALA A 159 -6.41 1.92 0.55
CA ALA A 159 -6.34 1.90 2.01
C ALA A 159 -7.60 2.53 2.65
N ILE A 160 -8.02 3.71 2.19
CA ILE A 160 -9.19 4.42 2.72
C ILE A 160 -10.48 3.65 2.42
N SER A 161 -10.68 3.19 1.19
CA SER A 161 -11.90 2.47 0.82
C SER A 161 -12.06 1.18 1.64
N LEU A 162 -10.98 0.42 1.84
CA LEU A 162 -11.00 -0.76 2.72
C LEU A 162 -11.24 -0.39 4.18
N ALA A 163 -10.58 0.66 4.68
CA ALA A 163 -10.75 1.14 6.05
C ALA A 163 -12.21 1.53 6.37
N VAL A 164 -12.95 2.10 5.41
CA VAL A 164 -14.38 2.41 5.56
C VAL A 164 -15.23 1.16 5.78
N TRP A 165 -14.85 0.02 5.23
CA TRP A 165 -15.57 -1.24 5.42
C TRP A 165 -15.21 -1.96 6.72
N VAL A 166 -14.09 -1.62 7.38
CA VAL A 166 -13.63 -2.28 8.62
C VAL A 166 -14.70 -2.25 9.73
N PRO A 167 -15.34 -1.11 10.08
CA PRO A 167 -16.36 -1.07 11.12
C PRO A 167 -17.55 -1.98 10.85
N SER A 168 -17.90 -2.20 9.58
CA SER A 168 -19.00 -3.11 9.22
C SER A 168 -18.64 -4.58 9.47
N SER A 169 -17.37 -4.93 9.30
CA SER A 169 -16.86 -6.28 9.52
C SER A 169 -16.76 -6.69 11.00
N LEU A 170 -16.72 -5.72 11.92
CA LEU A 170 -16.64 -5.98 13.37
C LEU A 170 -18.02 -6.15 14.03
N ARG A 171 -19.12 -6.03 13.28
CA ARG A 171 -20.51 -6.02 13.83
C ARG A 171 -21.09 -7.40 14.14
N PHE A 172 -20.38 -8.50 13.87
CA PHE A 172 -20.91 -9.85 14.07
C PHE A 172 -21.09 -10.28 15.54
N GLY A 173 -20.76 -9.43 16.52
CA GLY A 173 -20.74 -9.77 17.95
C GLY A 173 -21.37 -8.75 18.92
N ILE A 174 -22.20 -7.80 18.47
CA ILE A 174 -22.95 -6.96 19.43
C ILE A 174 -24.23 -7.73 19.82
N PRO A 175 -24.37 -8.26 21.04
CA PRO A 175 -25.67 -8.74 21.49
C PRO A 175 -26.62 -7.55 21.47
N VAL A 176 -27.66 -7.64 20.64
CA VAL A 176 -28.82 -6.75 20.74
C VAL A 176 -29.38 -6.98 22.14
N ARG A 177 -29.18 -6.02 23.04
CA ARG A 177 -29.88 -6.00 24.32
C ARG A 177 -31.37 -5.88 24.01
N SER A 178 -32.08 -7.00 24.14
CA SER A 178 -33.54 -7.06 24.30
C SER A 178 -33.97 -6.38 25.58
#